data_AF-A0ABD1SNQ6-F1
#
_entry.id   AF-A0ABD1SNQ6-F1
#
_cell.length_a   1.000
_cell.length_b   1.000
_cell.length_c   1.000
_cell.angle_alpha   90.00
_cell.angle_beta   90.00
_cell.angle_gamma   90.00
#
_symmetry.space_group_name_H-M   'P 1'
#
loop_
_entity.id
_entity.type
_entity.pdbx_description
1 polymer ?
#
loop_
_entity_poly.entity_id
_entity_poly.type
_entity_poly.pdbx_seq_one_letter_code
_entity_poly.pdbx_strand_id
1 'polypeptide(L)'
;MINYLYPCLSSISLISRLSRFTIRYTKFGGPVPSRPAEDLAFSIARFIQNNGSFFNYYMYHGGTNFDRTSGLFVATSYDYDAPIDEYGLLNQPKWQHLTDLHKAIKQCEPALVSSYPTVISLGKNQEAHVFSPKSGGCAAFLSNYDPKYSVRVNFQNLPYNLPPWSVSILPDCKTVVYNTAIIGTKASGAKMAPSGGGFSWKSFNEEIPSTAESDKLAANELWEQINVTRDSSDYLWYMTEVNIVPNEGFQKTGKSPVLTVNSAGHALSVFVNGQLSGIVHGGLKNPKVTYSGNVKLQAGINKISLLSDAVGLPNIGVHYEKWNAGVLGPVTLSGLNSGTIDLSNQRWSYLVGLKGQPKSLQTDKGRSSVKWVKRSLLAQKQPLIWYKTTFNAPRGNDPVAIDMRSMGKGEIWVNGQSIGRHWSGYIAKGSCNPCNYAGTYNENKCQTDCGQPSQKWYHIPRSWLKPSRNQLVVFEEWGGDPTKISLVTRTA
;
A
#
# COMPACT_ATOMS: atom_id res chain seq x y z
N MET A 1 13.78 28.67 -33.90
CA MET A 1 14.27 27.67 -32.92
C MET A 1 13.08 27.01 -32.23
N ILE A 2 12.37 26.13 -32.94
CA ILE A 2 11.32 25.25 -32.41
C ILE A 2 11.57 23.93 -33.14
N ASN A 3 12.13 22.94 -32.43
CA ASN A 3 12.13 21.51 -32.77
C ASN A 3 13.16 20.77 -31.91
N TYR A 4 12.86 20.53 -30.63
CA TYR A 4 13.50 19.47 -29.81
C TYR A 4 12.65 19.19 -28.58
N LEU A 5 11.52 18.50 -28.73
CA LEU A 5 10.72 17.99 -27.60
C LEU A 5 10.02 16.66 -27.91
N TYR A 6 10.57 15.87 -28.84
CA TYR A 6 9.94 14.64 -29.35
C TYR A 6 10.60 13.27 -29.02
N PRO A 7 11.55 13.09 -28.07
CA PRO A 7 11.94 11.73 -27.65
C PRO A 7 11.50 11.31 -26.23
N CYS A 8 10.63 12.04 -25.51
CA CYS A 8 10.21 11.61 -24.17
C CYS A 8 9.12 10.52 -24.14
N LEU A 9 8.34 10.34 -25.22
CA LEU A 9 7.19 9.43 -25.21
C LEU A 9 7.57 7.95 -25.48
N SER A 10 8.68 7.67 -26.16
CA SER A 10 9.18 6.29 -26.35
C SER A 10 9.80 5.71 -25.07
N SER A 11 10.30 6.57 -24.18
CA SER A 11 11.00 6.19 -22.95
C SER A 11 10.06 5.61 -21.87
N ILE A 12 8.82 6.11 -21.78
CA ILE A 12 7.84 5.65 -20.78
C ILE A 12 7.29 4.26 -21.15
N SER A 13 7.12 3.99 -22.45
CA SER A 13 6.77 2.66 -22.97
C SER A 13 7.87 1.63 -22.68
N LEU A 14 9.15 2.02 -22.84
CA LEU A 14 10.29 1.16 -22.53
C LEU A 14 10.37 0.85 -21.02
N ILE A 15 10.23 1.84 -20.14
CA ILE A 15 10.21 1.64 -18.67
C ILE A 15 9.06 0.70 -18.26
N SER A 16 7.89 0.81 -18.90
CA SER A 16 6.74 -0.05 -18.60
C SER A 16 6.94 -1.53 -18.96
N ARG A 17 7.87 -1.84 -19.88
CA ARG A 17 8.28 -3.19 -20.27
C ARG A 17 9.55 -3.66 -19.54
N LEU A 18 10.45 -2.75 -19.16
CA LEU A 18 11.69 -3.03 -18.43
C LEU A 18 11.47 -3.41 -16.95
N SER A 19 10.28 -3.15 -16.39
CA SER A 19 10.05 -3.13 -14.93
C SER A 19 8.98 -4.12 -14.42
N ARG A 20 8.62 -5.18 -15.17
CA ARG A 20 7.55 -6.11 -14.77
C ARG A 20 8.04 -7.51 -14.39
N PHE A 21 9.22 -7.60 -13.79
CA PHE A 21 9.77 -8.90 -13.41
C PHE A 21 9.30 -9.37 -12.03
N THR A 22 9.17 -8.56 -10.98
CA THR A 22 8.79 -9.13 -9.67
C THR A 22 7.27 -9.25 -9.50
N ILE A 23 6.52 -8.16 -9.28
CA ILE A 23 5.05 -8.19 -9.07
C ILE A 23 4.41 -6.80 -9.13
N ARG A 24 3.44 -6.53 -8.24
CA ARG A 24 2.62 -5.36 -8.03
C ARG A 24 2.59 -5.04 -6.53
N TYR A 25 2.45 -3.78 -6.16
CA TYR A 25 2.34 -3.30 -4.78
C TYR A 25 1.13 -3.89 -4.02
N THR A 26 1.25 -3.95 -2.70
CA THR A 26 0.11 -4.09 -1.78
C THR A 26 -0.66 -2.77 -1.73
N LYS A 27 -1.99 -2.86 -1.74
CA LYS A 27 -2.90 -1.71 -1.57
C LYS A 27 -3.72 -1.91 -0.31
N PHE A 28 -4.13 -0.82 0.34
CA PHE A 28 -5.12 -0.92 1.41
C PHE A 28 -6.42 -1.55 0.87
N GLY A 29 -6.95 -2.54 1.59
CA GLY A 29 -8.10 -3.37 1.19
C GLY A 29 -7.80 -4.47 0.16
N GLY A 30 -6.57 -4.57 -0.35
CA GLY A 30 -6.13 -5.67 -1.21
C GLY A 30 -5.41 -6.79 -0.44
N PRO A 31 -5.32 -8.00 -1.02
CA PRO A 31 -4.43 -9.05 -0.52
C PRO A 31 -2.96 -8.69 -0.77
N VAL A 32 -2.06 -9.44 -0.15
CA VAL A 32 -0.62 -9.36 -0.43
C VAL A 32 -0.34 -10.22 -1.67
N PRO A 33 0.09 -9.62 -2.80
CA PRO A 33 0.40 -10.39 -3.99
C PRO A 33 1.81 -11.00 -3.88
N SER A 34 2.00 -12.21 -4.40
CA SER A 34 3.30 -12.89 -4.51
C SER A 34 3.57 -13.44 -5.93
N ARG A 35 4.84 -13.63 -6.29
CA ARG A 35 5.27 -14.25 -7.55
C ARG A 35 6.31 -15.34 -7.23
N PRO A 36 6.06 -16.60 -7.63
CA PRO A 36 6.99 -17.70 -7.41
C PRO A 36 8.38 -17.41 -7.99
N ALA A 37 9.43 -17.83 -7.26
CA ALA A 37 10.82 -17.62 -7.66
C ALA A 37 11.13 -18.31 -8.99
N GLU A 38 10.53 -19.47 -9.22
CA GLU A 38 10.69 -20.30 -10.40
C GLU A 38 10.15 -19.62 -11.65
N ASP A 39 8.96 -19.04 -11.58
CA ASP A 39 8.36 -18.30 -12.70
C ASP A 39 9.14 -17.01 -13.00
N LEU A 40 9.63 -16.33 -11.95
CA LEU A 40 10.49 -15.17 -12.12
C LEU A 40 11.81 -15.55 -12.82
N ALA A 41 12.49 -16.59 -12.35
CA ALA A 41 13.70 -17.11 -12.98
C ALA A 41 13.46 -17.56 -14.43
N PHE A 42 12.35 -18.26 -14.67
CA PHE A 42 11.91 -18.66 -16.01
C PHE A 42 11.74 -17.45 -16.94
N SER A 43 11.06 -16.40 -16.47
CA SER A 43 10.83 -15.20 -17.28
C SER A 43 12.13 -14.49 -17.69
N ILE A 44 13.13 -14.49 -16.82
CA ILE A 44 14.45 -13.90 -17.08
C ILE A 44 15.26 -14.78 -18.03
N ALA A 45 15.33 -16.09 -17.79
CA ALA A 45 16.00 -17.02 -18.69
C ALA A 45 15.39 -16.98 -20.10
N ARG A 46 14.06 -16.91 -20.20
CA ARG A 46 13.34 -16.79 -21.47
C ARG A 46 13.61 -15.47 -22.19
N PHE A 47 13.84 -14.39 -21.46
CA PHE A 47 14.25 -13.11 -22.03
C PHE A 47 15.68 -13.16 -22.56
N ILE A 48 16.63 -13.65 -21.73
CA ILE A 48 18.06 -13.71 -22.08
C ILE A 48 18.32 -14.65 -23.26
N GLN A 49 17.71 -15.84 -23.25
CA GLN A 49 17.92 -16.81 -24.32
C GLN A 49 17.52 -16.25 -25.70
N ASN A 50 16.63 -15.25 -25.73
CA ASN A 50 16.14 -14.61 -26.94
C ASN A 50 16.68 -13.17 -27.10
N ASN A 51 18.01 -13.00 -27.00
CA ASN A 51 18.75 -11.72 -27.15
C ASN A 51 18.52 -10.66 -26.07
N GLY A 52 17.87 -10.99 -24.96
CA GLY A 52 17.73 -10.08 -23.84
C GLY A 52 19.08 -9.77 -23.18
N SER A 53 19.54 -8.52 -23.26
CA SER A 53 20.85 -8.10 -22.73
C SER A 53 20.78 -7.23 -21.47
N PHE A 54 19.57 -6.77 -21.09
CA PHE A 54 19.35 -6.01 -19.87
C PHE A 54 17.99 -6.34 -19.26
N PHE A 55 17.99 -6.73 -18.00
CA PHE A 55 16.78 -6.92 -17.20
C PHE A 55 16.99 -6.29 -15.82
N ASN A 56 15.90 -5.85 -15.20
CA ASN A 56 15.93 -5.24 -13.88
C ASN A 56 14.80 -5.79 -12.99
N TYR A 57 15.13 -6.10 -11.74
CA TYR A 57 14.12 -6.43 -10.74
C TYR A 57 13.47 -5.14 -10.24
N TYR A 58 12.23 -4.92 -10.63
CA TYR A 58 11.38 -3.94 -9.98
C TYR A 58 10.39 -4.70 -9.11
N MET A 59 10.58 -4.84 -7.80
CA MET A 59 11.68 -4.32 -6.97
C MET A 59 12.70 -5.41 -6.58
N TYR A 60 13.98 -5.05 -6.43
CA TYR A 60 14.96 -5.92 -5.76
C TYR A 60 14.86 -5.81 -4.23
N HIS A 61 14.64 -4.59 -3.73
CA HIS A 61 14.18 -4.27 -2.38
C HIS A 61 13.05 -3.24 -2.51
N GLY A 62 11.88 -3.57 -1.98
CA GLY A 62 10.71 -2.69 -2.05
C GLY A 62 10.68 -1.66 -0.92
N GLY A 63 10.80 -2.13 0.33
CA GLY A 63 10.88 -1.28 1.51
C GLY A 63 9.52 -0.78 2.01
N THR A 64 9.49 0.43 2.56
CA THR A 64 8.33 1.03 3.24
C THR A 64 8.10 2.45 2.72
N ASN A 65 6.84 2.78 2.44
CA ASN A 65 6.39 4.15 2.19
C ASN A 65 6.23 4.88 3.54
N PHE A 66 7.33 5.40 4.08
CA PHE A 66 7.30 6.25 5.27
C PHE A 66 6.57 7.57 5.02
N ASP A 67 6.22 8.26 6.10
CA ASP A 67 5.48 9.51 6.02
C ASP A 67 4.14 9.36 5.27
N ARG A 68 3.65 10.44 4.70
CA ARG A 68 2.36 10.52 4.00
C ARG A 68 2.50 10.56 2.47
N THR A 69 3.61 10.10 1.91
CA THR A 69 3.97 10.31 0.49
C THR A 69 3.67 9.12 -0.43
N SER A 70 2.99 8.08 0.06
CA SER A 70 2.57 6.95 -0.77
C SER A 70 1.58 7.37 -1.88
N GLY A 71 1.56 6.63 -2.98
CA GLY A 71 0.54 6.78 -4.02
C GLY A 71 -0.87 6.40 -3.53
N LEU A 72 -1.88 6.73 -4.33
CA LEU A 72 -3.30 6.49 -4.07
C LEU A 72 -3.55 5.06 -3.59
N PHE A 73 -4.08 4.91 -2.37
CA PHE A 73 -4.39 3.61 -1.71
C PHE A 73 -3.23 2.60 -1.65
N VAL A 74 -2.00 2.98 -2.00
CA VAL A 74 -0.82 2.11 -1.84
C VAL A 74 -0.60 1.93 -0.33
N ALA A 75 -0.38 0.69 0.10
CA ALA A 75 -0.13 0.40 1.50
C ALA A 75 1.20 1.02 1.94
N THR A 76 1.38 1.16 3.25
CA THR A 76 2.66 1.62 3.82
C THR A 76 3.77 0.61 3.55
N SER A 77 3.48 -0.69 3.59
CA SER A 77 4.39 -1.72 3.10
C SER A 77 4.51 -1.64 1.57
N TYR A 78 5.75 -1.55 1.09
CA TYR A 78 6.08 -1.64 -0.33
C TYR A 78 6.90 -2.91 -0.62
N ASP A 79 6.71 -3.97 0.16
CA ASP A 79 7.49 -5.21 0.16
C ASP A 79 7.72 -5.81 -1.24
N TYR A 80 6.68 -5.83 -2.08
CA TYR A 80 6.73 -6.35 -3.45
C TYR A 80 7.11 -7.83 -3.59
N ASP A 81 7.03 -8.63 -2.51
CA ASP A 81 7.56 -10.00 -2.52
C ASP A 81 8.98 -10.02 -3.13
N ALA A 82 9.75 -8.98 -2.81
CA ALA A 82 11.04 -8.71 -3.41
C ALA A 82 12.08 -9.73 -2.90
N PRO A 83 13.19 -9.95 -3.64
CA PRO A 83 14.31 -10.76 -3.16
C PRO A 83 14.85 -10.33 -1.78
N ILE A 84 14.80 -9.02 -1.48
CA ILE A 84 15.03 -8.47 -0.15
C ILE A 84 13.70 -7.89 0.34
N ASP A 85 13.17 -8.45 1.43
CA ASP A 85 11.86 -8.07 1.95
C ASP A 85 11.82 -6.62 2.49
N GLU A 86 10.64 -6.14 2.88
CA GLU A 86 10.42 -4.80 3.43
C GLU A 86 11.42 -4.44 4.54
N TYR A 87 11.87 -5.42 5.32
CA TYR A 87 12.69 -5.27 6.51
C TYR A 87 14.19 -5.44 6.24
N GLY A 88 14.58 -5.68 4.98
CA GLY A 88 15.97 -5.89 4.59
C GLY A 88 16.46 -7.33 4.75
N LEU A 89 15.57 -8.30 5.03
CA LEU A 89 15.93 -9.71 5.14
C LEU A 89 15.86 -10.39 3.77
N LEU A 90 16.66 -11.45 3.60
CA LEU A 90 16.66 -12.25 2.37
C LEU A 90 15.36 -13.06 2.28
N ASN A 91 14.55 -12.80 1.27
CA ASN A 91 13.34 -13.56 0.98
C ASN A 91 13.71 -14.89 0.33
N GLN A 92 13.84 -15.94 1.14
CA GLN A 92 14.20 -17.28 0.66
C GLN A 92 12.94 -18.10 0.33
N PRO A 93 12.95 -18.85 -0.78
CA PRO A 93 14.13 -19.23 -1.58
C PRO A 93 14.44 -18.27 -2.74
N LYS A 94 13.62 -17.22 -2.93
CA LYS A 94 13.69 -16.34 -4.11
C LYS A 94 15.06 -15.69 -4.27
N TRP A 95 15.61 -15.11 -3.22
CA TRP A 95 16.91 -14.45 -3.27
C TRP A 95 18.03 -15.38 -3.72
N GLN A 96 18.11 -16.58 -3.13
CA GLN A 96 19.15 -17.54 -3.47
C GLN A 96 18.94 -18.11 -4.87
N HIS A 97 17.71 -18.45 -5.23
CA HIS A 97 17.38 -19.00 -6.55
C HIS A 97 17.74 -18.04 -7.69
N LEU A 98 17.51 -16.74 -7.50
CA LEU A 98 17.89 -15.72 -8.48
C LEU A 98 19.40 -15.45 -8.49
N THR A 99 20.05 -15.53 -7.33
CA THR A 99 21.52 -15.45 -7.23
C THR A 99 22.18 -16.58 -8.03
N ASP A 100 21.66 -17.79 -7.95
CA ASP A 100 22.20 -18.94 -8.68
C ASP A 100 21.90 -18.86 -10.18
N LEU A 101 20.74 -18.31 -10.57
CA LEU A 101 20.47 -17.92 -11.96
C LEU A 101 21.52 -16.92 -12.48
N HIS A 102 21.85 -15.87 -11.72
CA HIS A 102 22.86 -14.88 -12.13
C HIS A 102 24.23 -15.51 -12.32
N LYS A 103 24.65 -16.40 -11.41
CA LYS A 103 25.91 -17.14 -11.56
C LYS A 103 25.91 -17.98 -12.85
N ALA A 104 24.81 -18.64 -13.18
CA ALA A 104 24.69 -19.40 -14.42
C ALA A 104 24.78 -18.49 -15.66
N ILE A 105 24.10 -17.34 -15.66
CA ILE A 105 24.19 -16.34 -16.73
C ILE A 105 25.63 -15.83 -16.88
N LYS A 106 26.32 -15.56 -15.78
CA LYS A 106 27.72 -15.10 -15.79
C LYS A 106 28.68 -16.13 -16.38
N GLN A 107 28.44 -17.42 -16.17
CA GLN A 107 29.21 -18.46 -16.86
C GLN A 107 28.95 -18.47 -18.38
N CYS A 108 27.74 -18.12 -18.82
CA CYS A 108 27.39 -17.99 -20.24
C CYS A 108 27.84 -16.67 -20.88
N GLU A 109 28.20 -15.65 -20.09
CA GLU A 109 28.41 -14.27 -20.56
C GLU A 109 29.37 -14.14 -21.76
N PRO A 110 30.54 -14.81 -21.80
CA PRO A 110 31.44 -14.71 -22.96
C PRO A 110 30.79 -15.12 -24.29
N ALA A 111 29.94 -16.16 -24.27
CA ALA A 111 29.21 -16.61 -25.45
C ALA A 111 28.02 -15.68 -25.78
N LEU A 112 27.30 -15.22 -24.76
CA LEU A 112 26.17 -14.31 -24.89
C LEU A 112 26.56 -12.97 -25.54
N VAL A 113 27.71 -12.39 -25.18
CA VAL A 113 28.15 -11.08 -25.70
C VAL A 113 28.88 -11.15 -27.04
N SER A 114 29.23 -12.36 -27.49
CA SER A 114 30.05 -12.59 -28.69
C SER A 114 29.27 -13.30 -29.80
N SER A 115 27.98 -13.59 -29.61
CA SER A 115 27.14 -14.27 -30.58
C SER A 115 25.65 -13.95 -30.38
N TYR A 116 24.83 -14.38 -31.33
CA TYR A 116 23.38 -14.30 -31.27
C TYR A 116 22.81 -15.73 -31.18
N PRO A 117 21.63 -15.93 -30.57
CA PRO A 117 21.04 -17.24 -30.38
C PRO A 117 20.62 -17.83 -31.72
N THR A 118 20.98 -19.08 -31.93
CA THR A 118 20.38 -19.95 -32.94
C THR A 118 19.32 -20.80 -32.25
N VAL A 119 18.09 -20.76 -32.75
CA VAL A 119 16.96 -21.51 -32.19
C VAL A 119 16.85 -22.87 -32.86
N ILE A 120 16.77 -23.93 -32.07
CA ILE A 120 16.60 -25.31 -32.52
C ILE A 120 15.36 -25.90 -31.85
N SER A 121 14.42 -26.42 -32.63
CA SER A 121 13.27 -27.14 -32.08
C SER A 121 13.73 -28.48 -31.49
N LEU A 122 13.35 -28.74 -30.24
CA LEU A 122 13.60 -30.01 -29.54
C LEU A 122 12.33 -30.86 -29.39
N GLY A 123 11.19 -30.31 -29.75
CA GLY A 123 9.87 -30.91 -29.57
C GLY A 123 8.75 -29.91 -29.83
N LYS A 124 7.51 -30.31 -29.54
CA LYS A 124 6.32 -29.48 -29.78
C LYS A 124 6.34 -28.16 -29.00
N ASN A 125 6.79 -28.21 -27.75
CA ASN A 125 6.84 -27.05 -26.83
C ASN A 125 8.25 -26.88 -26.22
N GLN A 126 9.28 -27.41 -26.89
CA GLN A 126 10.66 -27.41 -26.39
C GLN A 126 11.61 -26.83 -27.42
N GLU A 127 12.51 -25.96 -26.98
CA GLU A 127 13.50 -25.30 -27.83
C GLU A 127 14.86 -25.26 -27.14
N ALA A 128 15.93 -25.35 -27.94
CA ALA A 128 17.27 -24.92 -27.55
C ALA A 128 17.57 -23.56 -28.17
N HIS A 129 18.08 -22.63 -27.37
CA HIS A 129 18.66 -21.37 -27.84
C HIS A 129 20.17 -21.44 -27.62
N VAL A 130 20.95 -21.43 -28.69
CA VAL A 130 22.39 -21.73 -28.68
C VAL A 130 23.20 -20.51 -29.10
N PHE A 131 24.14 -20.10 -28.25
CA PHE A 131 25.11 -19.02 -28.45
C PHE A 131 26.47 -19.64 -28.72
N SER A 132 26.94 -19.57 -29.96
CA SER A 132 28.19 -20.20 -30.41
C SER A 132 29.05 -19.20 -31.18
N PRO A 133 29.90 -18.41 -30.51
CA PRO A 133 30.77 -17.44 -31.17
C PRO A 133 31.83 -18.12 -32.05
N LYS A 134 32.27 -17.42 -33.11
CA LYS A 134 33.31 -17.91 -34.03
C LYS A 134 34.67 -18.11 -33.34
N SER A 135 34.93 -17.38 -32.26
CA SER A 135 36.14 -17.48 -31.44
C SER A 135 36.21 -18.74 -30.57
N GLY A 136 35.14 -19.55 -30.53
CA GLY A 136 35.04 -20.75 -29.69
C GLY A 136 34.30 -20.50 -28.37
N GLY A 137 33.83 -21.60 -27.76
CA GLY A 137 32.88 -21.58 -26.64
C GLY A 137 31.43 -21.80 -27.09
N CYS A 138 30.55 -22.21 -26.18
CA CYS A 138 29.15 -22.48 -26.48
C CYS A 138 28.31 -22.36 -25.21
N ALA A 139 27.23 -21.59 -25.24
CA ALA A 139 26.21 -21.60 -24.19
C ALA A 139 24.84 -21.99 -24.77
N ALA A 140 24.08 -22.81 -24.05
CA ALA A 140 22.74 -23.23 -24.47
C ALA A 140 21.71 -23.06 -23.37
N PHE A 141 20.49 -22.71 -23.77
CA PHE A 141 19.31 -22.64 -22.93
C PHE A 141 18.27 -23.63 -23.47
N LEU A 142 17.95 -24.67 -22.70
CA LEU A 142 16.97 -25.69 -23.08
C LEU A 142 15.66 -25.42 -22.35
N SER A 143 14.63 -25.08 -23.11
CA SER A 143 13.36 -24.60 -22.59
C SER A 143 12.25 -25.64 -22.76
N ASN A 144 11.38 -25.76 -21.76
CA ASN A 144 10.11 -26.46 -21.83
C ASN A 144 8.97 -25.51 -21.48
N TYR A 145 8.17 -25.16 -22.47
CA TYR A 145 7.04 -24.24 -22.32
C TYR A 145 5.75 -24.96 -21.89
N ASP A 146 5.75 -26.29 -21.76
CA ASP A 146 4.59 -27.02 -21.27
C ASP A 146 4.36 -26.71 -19.78
N PRO A 147 3.19 -26.18 -19.37
CA PRO A 147 2.94 -25.82 -17.98
C PRO A 147 2.52 -27.00 -17.11
N LYS A 148 2.37 -28.21 -17.68
CA LYS A 148 1.84 -29.39 -16.98
C LYS A 148 2.84 -30.52 -16.87
N TYR A 149 3.60 -30.80 -17.94
CA TYR A 149 4.36 -32.04 -18.05
C TYR A 149 5.87 -31.80 -18.17
N SER A 150 6.63 -32.63 -17.43
CA SER A 150 8.07 -32.78 -17.66
C SER A 150 8.29 -33.49 -18.99
N VAL A 151 9.32 -33.07 -19.73
CA VAL A 151 9.66 -33.66 -21.04
C VAL A 151 11.14 -33.99 -21.08
N ARG A 152 11.47 -35.19 -21.58
CA ARG A 152 12.85 -35.58 -21.89
C ARG A 152 13.18 -35.20 -23.33
N VAL A 153 14.22 -34.40 -23.51
CA VAL A 153 14.72 -33.96 -24.83
C VAL A 153 16.12 -34.50 -25.07
N ASN A 154 16.53 -34.58 -26.34
CA ASN A 154 17.91 -34.90 -26.73
C ASN A 154 18.56 -33.65 -27.34
N PHE A 155 19.68 -33.21 -26.80
CA PHE A 155 20.43 -32.06 -27.30
C PHE A 155 21.92 -32.42 -27.37
N GLN A 156 22.54 -32.25 -28.55
CA GLN A 156 23.93 -32.66 -28.80
C GLN A 156 24.24 -34.10 -28.36
N ASN A 157 23.34 -35.04 -28.66
CA ASN A 157 23.41 -36.47 -28.31
C ASN A 157 23.39 -36.78 -26.80
N LEU A 158 23.01 -35.81 -25.96
CA LEU A 158 22.83 -36.00 -24.53
C LEU A 158 21.35 -35.81 -24.14
N PRO A 159 20.80 -36.68 -23.27
CA PRO A 159 19.43 -36.55 -22.80
C PRO A 159 19.32 -35.56 -21.64
N TYR A 160 18.29 -34.71 -21.68
CA TYR A 160 17.96 -33.77 -20.59
C TYR A 160 16.49 -33.88 -20.20
N ASN A 161 16.22 -33.93 -18.89
CA ASN A 161 14.85 -33.87 -18.36
C ASN A 161 14.53 -32.42 -18.01
N LEU A 162 13.50 -31.86 -18.65
CA LEU A 162 13.06 -30.49 -18.42
C LEU A 162 11.74 -30.51 -17.64
N PRO A 163 11.69 -30.01 -16.39
CA PRO A 163 10.44 -29.81 -15.67
C PRO A 163 9.43 -28.94 -16.44
N PRO A 164 8.13 -28.95 -16.07
CA PRO A 164 7.15 -28.04 -16.66
C PRO A 164 7.58 -26.58 -16.46
N TRP A 165 7.33 -25.74 -17.45
CA TRP A 165 7.54 -24.28 -17.38
C TRP A 165 8.95 -23.91 -16.88
N SER A 166 9.98 -24.46 -17.52
CA SER A 166 11.36 -24.31 -17.06
C SER A 166 12.37 -24.10 -18.17
N VAL A 167 13.54 -23.54 -17.81
CA VAL A 167 14.72 -23.44 -18.68
C VAL A 167 15.93 -24.01 -17.93
N SER A 168 16.65 -24.94 -18.56
CA SER A 168 17.97 -25.41 -18.12
C SER A 168 19.07 -24.60 -18.81
N ILE A 169 20.09 -24.19 -18.07
CA ILE A 169 21.22 -23.37 -18.57
C ILE A 169 22.49 -24.22 -18.60
N LEU A 170 23.15 -24.24 -19.76
CA LEU A 170 24.35 -25.02 -20.05
C LEU A 170 25.46 -24.08 -20.56
N PRO A 171 26.38 -23.61 -19.71
CA PRO A 171 27.44 -22.66 -20.10
C PRO A 171 28.49 -23.21 -21.07
N ASP A 172 28.52 -24.53 -21.26
CA ASP A 172 29.41 -25.29 -22.14
C ASP A 172 28.63 -26.09 -23.21
N CYS A 173 27.31 -25.87 -23.31
CA CYS A 173 26.36 -26.65 -24.11
C CYS A 173 26.24 -28.14 -23.76
N LYS A 174 26.77 -28.59 -22.61
CA LYS A 174 26.79 -30.00 -22.19
C LYS A 174 26.29 -30.24 -20.77
N THR A 175 26.67 -29.39 -19.83
CA THR A 175 26.42 -29.60 -18.40
C THR A 175 25.36 -28.62 -17.90
N VAL A 176 24.25 -29.11 -17.37
CA VAL A 176 23.24 -28.26 -16.74
C VAL A 176 23.77 -27.79 -15.38
N VAL A 177 24.00 -26.49 -15.24
CA VAL A 177 24.44 -25.87 -13.97
C VAL A 177 23.27 -25.26 -13.20
N TYR A 178 22.14 -25.04 -13.86
CA TYR A 178 20.94 -24.42 -13.28
C TYR A 178 19.69 -24.79 -14.07
N ASN A 179 18.56 -24.98 -13.39
CA ASN A 179 17.24 -25.03 -14.00
C ASN A 179 16.27 -24.13 -13.23
N THR A 180 15.46 -23.35 -13.94
CA THR A 180 14.59 -22.32 -13.33
C THR A 180 13.50 -22.89 -12.42
N ALA A 181 13.15 -24.18 -12.51
CA ALA A 181 12.12 -24.83 -11.69
C ALA A 181 12.71 -25.75 -10.60
N ILE A 182 14.03 -25.93 -10.53
CA ILE A 182 14.68 -26.77 -9.52
C ILE A 182 15.26 -25.87 -8.42
N ILE A 183 14.55 -25.76 -7.30
CA ILE A 183 14.98 -24.97 -6.14
C ILE A 183 15.91 -25.83 -5.25
N GLY A 184 17.14 -25.35 -5.03
CA GLY A 184 18.10 -25.99 -4.12
C GLY A 184 18.06 -25.50 -2.67
N THR A 185 17.31 -24.43 -2.38
CA THR A 185 17.30 -23.75 -1.07
C THR A 185 15.94 -23.84 -0.39
N LYS A 186 15.93 -24.02 0.94
CA LYS A 186 14.68 -24.04 1.70
C LYS A 186 14.11 -22.63 1.86
N ALA A 187 12.78 -22.53 1.90
CA ALA A 187 12.11 -21.27 2.21
C ALA A 187 12.47 -20.76 3.61
N SER A 188 12.55 -19.44 3.78
CA SER A 188 12.76 -18.83 5.09
C SER A 188 11.50 -18.99 5.95
N GLY A 189 11.69 -19.23 7.25
CA GLY A 189 10.62 -19.35 8.23
C GLY A 189 10.31 -18.03 8.91
N ALA A 190 10.35 -16.91 8.17
CA ALA A 190 10.32 -15.57 8.76
C ALA A 190 9.06 -15.37 9.59
N LYS A 191 9.23 -14.91 10.84
CA LYS A 191 8.16 -14.76 11.82
C LYS A 191 8.22 -13.39 12.47
N MET A 192 7.04 -12.84 12.75
CA MET A 192 6.87 -11.68 13.61
C MET A 192 6.62 -12.16 15.03
N ALA A 193 7.63 -12.05 15.91
CA ALA A 193 7.52 -12.45 17.30
C ALA A 193 7.30 -11.21 18.19
N PRO A 194 6.31 -11.23 19.10
CA PRO A 194 6.14 -10.15 20.08
C PRO A 194 7.43 -9.89 20.87
N SER A 195 7.77 -8.62 21.07
CA SER A 195 8.96 -8.19 21.78
C SER A 195 8.64 -7.10 22.79
N GLY A 196 9.06 -7.30 24.04
CA GLY A 196 8.75 -6.39 25.15
C GLY A 196 7.42 -6.68 25.85
N GLY A 197 7.03 -5.78 26.76
CA GLY A 197 5.77 -5.84 27.49
C GLY A 197 4.70 -4.89 26.92
N GLY A 198 3.53 -4.88 27.55
CA GLY A 198 2.45 -3.95 27.21
C GLY A 198 2.85 -2.48 27.42
N PHE A 199 2.23 -1.60 26.64
CA PHE A 199 2.47 -0.16 26.72
C PHE A 199 1.59 0.53 27.77
N SER A 200 2.13 1.59 28.39
CA SER A 200 1.36 2.48 29.27
C SER A 200 0.87 3.71 28.51
N TRP A 201 -0.31 3.59 27.90
CA TRP A 201 -0.88 4.63 27.05
C TRP A 201 -1.43 5.85 27.79
N LYS A 202 -1.41 6.98 27.09
CA LYS A 202 -2.19 8.17 27.36
C LYS A 202 -2.98 8.53 26.09
N SER A 203 -4.15 9.12 26.24
CA SER A 203 -4.95 9.60 25.12
C SER A 203 -5.27 11.09 25.21
N PHE A 204 -5.55 11.69 24.06
CA PHE A 204 -6.07 13.04 23.90
C PHE A 204 -7.10 13.01 22.77
N ASN A 205 -8.28 13.55 23.02
CA ASN A 205 -9.35 13.59 22.03
C ASN A 205 -9.10 14.78 21.10
N GLU A 206 -9.03 14.52 19.81
CA GLU A 206 -9.02 15.57 18.80
C GLU A 206 -10.40 16.24 18.76
N GLU A 207 -10.43 17.56 18.85
CA GLU A 207 -11.67 18.32 18.84
C GLU A 207 -12.16 18.54 17.41
N ILE A 208 -13.47 18.40 17.20
CA ILE A 208 -14.10 18.79 15.95
C ILE A 208 -14.08 20.32 15.87
N PRO A 209 -13.55 20.91 14.78
CA PRO A 209 -13.47 22.36 14.65
C PRO A 209 -14.85 23.00 14.58
N SER A 210 -14.94 24.24 15.06
CA SER A 210 -16.15 25.04 14.91
C SER A 210 -16.05 25.96 13.70
N THR A 211 -17.20 26.30 13.10
CA THR A 211 -17.33 27.25 11.99
C THR A 211 -16.68 28.61 12.29
N ALA A 212 -16.85 29.11 13.52
CA ALA A 212 -16.27 30.38 13.97
C ALA A 212 -14.72 30.38 14.02
N GLU A 213 -14.08 29.23 14.27
CA GLU A 213 -12.61 29.12 14.26
C GLU A 213 -12.04 29.15 12.83
N SER A 214 -12.86 28.82 11.83
CA SER A 214 -12.49 28.71 10.42
C SER A 214 -12.94 29.88 9.54
N ASP A 215 -13.50 30.95 10.10
CA ASP A 215 -14.06 32.07 9.33
C ASP A 215 -13.06 32.79 8.40
N LYS A 216 -11.76 32.55 8.57
CA LYS A 216 -10.70 33.04 7.66
C LYS A 216 -10.68 32.32 6.30
N LEU A 217 -11.28 31.14 6.18
CA LEU A 217 -11.33 30.35 4.96
C LEU A 217 -12.75 29.79 4.77
N ALA A 218 -13.59 30.58 4.09
CA ALA A 218 -14.98 30.22 3.80
C ALA A 218 -15.38 30.66 2.39
N ALA A 219 -16.30 29.91 1.77
CA ALA A 219 -16.82 30.16 0.43
C ALA A 219 -18.29 29.74 0.33
N ASN A 220 -19.03 30.28 -0.63
CA ASN A 220 -20.43 29.88 -0.90
C ASN A 220 -20.50 28.73 -1.94
N GLU A 221 -19.52 27.83 -1.89
CA GLU A 221 -19.37 26.69 -2.79
C GLU A 221 -18.46 25.63 -2.14
N LEU A 222 -18.43 24.44 -2.73
CA LEU A 222 -17.57 23.34 -2.34
C LEU A 222 -16.24 23.38 -3.12
N TRP A 223 -15.11 23.45 -2.40
CA TRP A 223 -13.78 23.46 -3.00
C TRP A 223 -13.12 22.08 -3.03
N GLU A 224 -12.33 21.83 -4.08
CA GLU A 224 -11.56 20.61 -4.26
C GLU A 224 -10.42 20.52 -3.23
N GLN A 225 -10.21 19.33 -2.65
CA GLN A 225 -9.35 19.15 -1.49
C GLN A 225 -7.87 19.42 -1.77
N ILE A 226 -7.33 18.98 -2.91
CA ILE A 226 -5.91 19.18 -3.27
C ILE A 226 -5.64 20.67 -3.46
N ASN A 227 -6.57 21.41 -4.06
CA ASN A 227 -6.47 22.86 -4.25
C ASN A 227 -6.39 23.62 -2.92
N VAL A 228 -7.19 23.21 -1.93
CA VAL A 228 -7.22 23.87 -0.61
C VAL A 228 -6.04 23.45 0.27
N THR A 229 -5.77 22.15 0.34
CA THR A 229 -4.74 21.60 1.25
C THR A 229 -3.32 21.75 0.69
N ARG A 230 -3.16 21.85 -0.63
CA ARG A 230 -1.86 21.73 -1.32
C ARG A 230 -1.07 20.50 -0.88
N ASP A 231 -1.78 19.41 -0.56
CA ASP A 231 -1.24 18.16 -0.01
C ASP A 231 -0.41 18.32 1.29
N SER A 232 -0.58 19.44 2.01
CA SER A 232 0.11 19.67 3.29
C SER A 232 -0.40 18.80 4.44
N SER A 233 -1.59 18.21 4.29
CA SER A 233 -2.19 17.25 5.21
C SER A 233 -3.16 16.34 4.45
N ASP A 234 -3.36 15.12 4.94
CA ASP A 234 -4.39 14.20 4.43
C ASP A 234 -5.80 14.73 4.66
N TYR A 235 -5.96 15.59 5.66
CA TYR A 235 -7.25 15.95 6.23
C TYR A 235 -7.70 17.35 5.79
N LEU A 236 -8.96 17.45 5.35
CA LEU A 236 -9.66 18.70 5.14
C LEU A 236 -11.05 18.64 5.77
N TRP A 237 -11.33 19.58 6.67
CA TRP A 237 -12.66 19.79 7.20
C TRP A 237 -13.48 20.65 6.24
N TYR A 238 -14.67 20.17 5.88
CA TYR A 238 -15.74 20.92 5.24
C TYR A 238 -16.84 21.13 6.26
N MET A 239 -17.13 22.37 6.63
CA MET A 239 -18.06 22.69 7.71
C MET A 239 -19.15 23.62 7.25
N THR A 240 -20.38 23.34 7.65
CA THR A 240 -21.50 24.21 7.36
C THR A 240 -22.57 24.12 8.45
N GLU A 241 -23.52 25.04 8.41
CA GLU A 241 -24.62 25.11 9.36
C GLU A 241 -25.95 24.95 8.63
N VAL A 242 -26.87 24.22 9.26
CA VAL A 242 -28.23 24.04 8.75
C VAL A 242 -29.19 24.50 9.84
N ASN A 243 -29.97 25.54 9.55
CA ASN A 243 -31.01 25.99 10.44
C ASN A 243 -32.29 25.19 10.20
N ILE A 244 -32.76 24.50 11.23
CA ILE A 244 -33.99 23.72 11.20
C ILE A 244 -35.09 24.51 11.90
N VAL A 245 -36.15 24.83 11.16
CA VAL A 245 -37.28 25.58 11.73
C VAL A 245 -37.98 24.76 12.83
N PRO A 246 -38.51 25.40 13.88
CA PRO A 246 -39.35 24.73 14.85
C PRO A 246 -40.58 24.10 14.16
N ASN A 247 -41.06 22.96 14.68
CA ASN A 247 -42.24 22.22 14.19
C ASN A 247 -42.07 21.49 12.85
N GLU A 248 -40.84 21.20 12.45
CA GLU A 248 -40.56 20.28 11.33
C GLU A 248 -41.24 18.92 11.52
N GLY A 249 -41.73 18.32 10.44
CA GLY A 249 -42.55 17.09 10.49
C GLY A 249 -41.81 15.91 11.15
N PHE A 250 -40.49 15.84 10.94
CA PHE A 250 -39.65 14.81 11.55
C PHE A 250 -39.54 14.96 13.09
N GLN A 251 -39.60 16.19 13.62
CA GLN A 251 -39.55 16.45 15.05
C GLN A 251 -40.80 15.91 15.78
N LYS A 252 -41.96 15.97 15.11
CA LYS A 252 -43.23 15.47 15.65
C LYS A 252 -43.37 13.95 15.53
N THR A 253 -42.84 13.39 14.44
CA THR A 253 -43.00 11.96 14.11
C THR A 253 -41.90 11.07 14.67
N GLY A 254 -40.82 11.65 15.20
CA GLY A 254 -39.63 10.91 15.64
C GLY A 254 -38.78 10.35 14.48
N LYS A 255 -39.14 10.66 13.22
CA LYS A 255 -38.31 10.33 12.06
C LYS A 255 -37.05 11.20 12.06
N SER A 256 -36.02 10.75 11.35
CA SER A 256 -34.79 11.53 11.14
C SER A 256 -34.68 11.90 9.66
N PRO A 257 -34.27 13.14 9.34
CA PRO A 257 -33.94 13.51 7.97
C PRO A 257 -32.70 12.74 7.50
N VAL A 258 -32.58 12.58 6.18
CA VAL A 258 -31.48 11.84 5.55
C VAL A 258 -30.51 12.82 4.91
N LEU A 259 -29.27 12.81 5.39
CA LEU A 259 -28.15 13.56 4.81
C LEU A 259 -27.45 12.66 3.79
N THR A 260 -27.27 13.16 2.56
CA THR A 260 -26.47 12.53 1.52
C THR A 260 -25.30 13.43 1.15
N VAL A 261 -24.09 12.89 1.14
CA VAL A 261 -22.84 13.61 0.86
C VAL A 261 -22.06 12.86 -0.21
N ASN A 262 -21.91 13.46 -1.38
CA ASN A 262 -21.04 12.94 -2.44
C ASN A 262 -19.65 13.56 -2.36
N SER A 263 -18.63 12.70 -2.46
CA SER A 263 -17.23 13.08 -2.44
C SER A 263 -16.46 12.38 -3.56
N ALA A 264 -15.50 13.08 -4.13
CA ALA A 264 -14.54 12.53 -5.07
C ALA A 264 -13.58 11.52 -4.40
N GLY A 265 -13.57 11.47 -3.06
CA GLY A 265 -12.80 10.53 -2.25
C GLY A 265 -11.81 11.22 -1.31
N HIS A 266 -11.05 10.46 -0.52
CA HIS A 266 -10.95 8.99 -0.56
C HIS A 266 -11.66 8.29 0.62
N ALA A 267 -11.71 8.95 1.77
CA ALA A 267 -12.56 8.58 2.89
C ALA A 267 -13.27 9.82 3.45
N LEU A 268 -14.40 9.61 4.10
CA LEU A 268 -15.27 10.66 4.62
C LEU A 268 -15.85 10.24 5.96
N SER A 269 -15.57 11.03 7.00
CA SER A 269 -16.24 10.92 8.30
C SER A 269 -17.22 12.08 8.46
N VAL A 270 -18.48 11.76 8.75
CA VAL A 270 -19.57 12.72 8.85
C VAL A 270 -19.93 12.96 10.32
N PHE A 271 -19.80 14.20 10.79
CA PHE A 271 -20.16 14.61 12.13
C PHE A 271 -21.34 15.57 12.08
N VAL A 272 -22.31 15.35 12.97
CA VAL A 272 -23.49 16.21 13.15
C VAL A 272 -23.55 16.62 14.61
N ASN A 273 -23.56 17.92 14.88
CA ASN A 273 -23.54 18.51 16.22
C ASN A 273 -22.41 17.93 17.11
N GLY A 274 -21.24 17.71 16.51
CA GLY A 274 -20.06 17.16 17.21
C GLY A 274 -20.10 15.65 17.45
N GLN A 275 -21.11 14.92 16.97
CA GLN A 275 -21.21 13.46 17.09
C GLN A 275 -20.98 12.78 15.74
N LEU A 276 -20.19 11.70 15.73
CA LEU A 276 -19.98 10.89 14.53
C LEU A 276 -21.31 10.25 14.10
N SER A 277 -21.73 10.52 12.87
CA SER A 277 -22.92 9.93 12.25
C SER A 277 -22.58 8.73 11.36
N GLY A 278 -21.40 8.74 10.74
CA GLY A 278 -20.89 7.57 10.01
C GLY A 278 -19.59 7.85 9.25
N ILE A 279 -19.00 6.77 8.74
CA ILE A 279 -17.75 6.79 8.00
C ILE A 279 -17.97 5.98 6.70
N VAL A 280 -17.53 6.52 5.57
CA VAL A 280 -17.48 5.81 4.29
C VAL A 280 -16.09 5.96 3.67
N HIS A 281 -15.64 4.97 2.91
CA HIS A 281 -14.36 5.02 2.22
C HIS A 281 -14.42 4.31 0.88
N GLY A 282 -13.59 4.77 -0.05
CA GLY A 282 -13.44 4.19 -1.37
C GLY A 282 -12.40 3.07 -1.36
N GLY A 283 -11.98 2.71 -2.56
CA GLY A 283 -10.80 1.88 -2.78
C GLY A 283 -10.08 2.30 -4.07
N LEU A 284 -8.88 1.76 -4.32
CA LEU A 284 -8.03 2.15 -5.45
C LEU A 284 -8.75 2.28 -6.82
N LYS A 285 -9.67 1.34 -7.13
CA LYS A 285 -10.40 1.35 -8.41
C LYS A 285 -11.52 2.40 -8.44
N ASN A 286 -12.18 2.63 -7.30
CA ASN A 286 -13.32 3.53 -7.15
C ASN A 286 -13.09 4.37 -5.88
N PRO A 287 -12.32 5.48 -5.98
CA PRO A 287 -12.01 6.32 -4.83
C PRO A 287 -13.20 7.16 -4.35
N LYS A 288 -14.14 7.45 -5.25
CA LYS A 288 -15.36 8.22 -4.96
C LYS A 288 -16.22 7.53 -3.91
N VAL A 289 -16.85 8.33 -3.05
CA VAL A 289 -17.71 7.84 -1.97
C VAL A 289 -19.00 8.64 -1.88
N THR A 290 -20.04 7.97 -1.41
CA THR A 290 -21.31 8.59 -1.03
C THR A 290 -21.65 8.14 0.37
N TYR A 291 -21.81 9.09 1.29
CA TYR A 291 -22.49 8.84 2.55
C TYR A 291 -23.99 9.11 2.34
N SER A 292 -24.86 8.22 2.83
CA SER A 292 -26.29 8.48 2.93
C SER A 292 -26.83 7.84 4.20
N GLY A 293 -27.37 8.65 5.11
CA GLY A 293 -27.79 8.16 6.42
C GLY A 293 -28.68 9.13 7.18
N ASN A 294 -29.48 8.58 8.08
CA ASN A 294 -30.30 9.34 9.01
C ASN A 294 -29.42 10.16 9.96
N VAL A 295 -29.73 11.45 10.12
CA VAL A 295 -28.99 12.35 11.01
C VAL A 295 -29.89 12.96 12.07
N LYS A 296 -29.37 13.08 13.29
CA LYS A 296 -30.10 13.65 14.43
C LYS A 296 -29.96 15.17 14.43
N LEU A 297 -30.98 15.86 13.94
CA LEU A 297 -31.05 17.33 13.94
C LEU A 297 -32.02 17.84 15.02
N GLN A 298 -31.72 19.01 15.57
CA GLN A 298 -32.53 19.71 16.57
C GLN A 298 -33.13 20.98 15.97
N ALA A 299 -34.12 21.57 16.62
CA ALA A 299 -34.61 22.90 16.22
C ALA A 299 -33.51 23.95 16.39
N GLY A 300 -33.42 24.89 15.44
CA GLY A 300 -32.35 25.89 15.38
C GLY A 300 -31.13 25.44 14.57
N ILE A 301 -29.97 26.01 14.91
CA ILE A 301 -28.73 25.82 14.17
C ILE A 301 -28.12 24.45 14.48
N ASN A 302 -27.89 23.66 13.43
CA ASN A 302 -27.17 22.39 13.50
C ASN A 302 -25.85 22.50 12.75
N LYS A 303 -24.79 21.94 13.31
CA LYS A 303 -23.44 21.97 12.72
C LYS A 303 -23.18 20.66 12.00
N ILE A 304 -22.86 20.74 10.71
CA ILE A 304 -22.40 19.62 9.91
C ILE A 304 -20.91 19.81 9.66
N SER A 305 -20.10 18.88 10.15
CA SER A 305 -18.65 18.87 9.97
C SER A 305 -18.25 17.59 9.27
N LEU A 306 -17.67 17.72 8.08
CA LEU A 306 -17.25 16.60 7.25
C LEU A 306 -15.73 16.56 7.24
N LEU A 307 -15.15 15.47 7.72
CA LEU A 307 -13.71 15.24 7.63
C LEU A 307 -13.44 14.41 6.37
N SER A 308 -12.88 15.06 5.35
CA SER A 308 -12.43 14.42 4.13
C SER A 308 -10.95 14.04 4.25
N ASP A 309 -10.61 12.84 3.79
CA ASP A 309 -9.30 12.24 3.92
C ASP A 309 -8.76 11.73 2.58
N ALA A 310 -7.55 12.17 2.22
CA ALA A 310 -6.83 11.77 1.03
C ALA A 310 -5.77 10.71 1.34
N VAL A 311 -6.07 9.44 1.02
CA VAL A 311 -5.15 8.32 1.22
C VAL A 311 -4.15 8.18 0.06
N GLY A 312 -3.18 9.09 0.01
CA GLY A 312 -2.25 9.23 -1.11
C GLY A 312 -2.90 9.79 -2.38
N LEU A 313 -2.09 10.30 -3.31
CA LEU A 313 -2.58 10.92 -4.55
C LEU A 313 -2.42 10.00 -5.77
N PRO A 314 -3.29 10.13 -6.80
CA PRO A 314 -3.18 9.34 -8.03
C PRO A 314 -1.78 9.41 -8.64
N ASN A 315 -1.25 8.27 -9.07
CA ASN A 315 0.11 8.16 -9.60
C ASN A 315 0.19 7.38 -10.92
N ILE A 316 -0.96 7.01 -11.52
CA ILE A 316 -1.05 6.34 -12.80
C ILE A 316 -2.43 6.59 -13.43
N GLY A 317 -2.45 6.84 -14.75
CA GLY A 317 -3.66 7.17 -15.51
C GLY A 317 -3.39 8.26 -16.56
N VAL A 318 -4.24 8.39 -17.56
CA VAL A 318 -4.18 9.57 -18.44
C VAL A 318 -4.80 10.74 -17.69
N HIS A 319 -4.07 11.85 -17.59
CA HIS A 319 -4.50 13.06 -16.87
C HIS A 319 -4.86 12.84 -15.40
N TYR A 320 -4.17 11.92 -14.70
CA TYR A 320 -4.47 11.65 -13.29
C TYR A 320 -4.23 12.87 -12.39
N GLU A 321 -3.41 13.83 -12.82
CA GLU A 321 -3.18 15.11 -12.14
C GLU A 321 -4.43 16.00 -12.08
N LYS A 322 -5.46 15.70 -12.90
CA LYS A 322 -6.74 16.43 -12.93
C LYS A 322 -7.85 15.72 -12.15
N TRP A 323 -7.57 14.58 -11.53
CA TRP A 323 -8.59 13.83 -10.78
C TRP A 323 -8.77 14.48 -9.41
N ASN A 324 -10.02 14.82 -9.10
CA ASN A 324 -10.37 15.52 -7.88
C ASN A 324 -10.33 14.60 -6.65
N ALA A 325 -10.10 15.20 -5.48
CA ALA A 325 -10.40 14.64 -4.17
C ALA A 325 -11.32 15.60 -3.38
N GLY A 326 -11.86 15.14 -2.26
CA GLY A 326 -12.68 15.98 -1.38
C GLY A 326 -14.17 15.93 -1.63
N VAL A 327 -14.92 16.70 -0.85
CA VAL A 327 -16.38 16.84 -0.97
C VAL A 327 -16.67 17.90 -2.02
N LEU A 328 -17.14 17.45 -3.20
CA LEU A 328 -17.56 18.33 -4.31
C LEU A 328 -19.07 18.25 -4.56
N GLY A 329 -19.78 17.52 -3.71
CA GLY A 329 -21.22 17.39 -3.76
C GLY A 329 -21.73 16.51 -4.90
N PRO A 330 -23.06 16.48 -5.09
CA PRO A 330 -24.06 17.20 -4.29
C PRO A 330 -24.08 16.79 -2.80
N VAL A 331 -24.44 17.74 -1.94
CA VAL A 331 -24.70 17.53 -0.51
C VAL A 331 -26.16 17.88 -0.23
N THR A 332 -27.00 16.89 0.03
CA THR A 332 -28.45 17.09 0.14
C THR A 332 -28.99 16.62 1.49
N LEU A 333 -30.01 17.32 1.99
CA LEU A 333 -30.75 16.95 3.20
C LEU A 333 -32.22 16.78 2.84
N SER A 334 -32.73 15.57 2.99
CA SER A 334 -34.11 15.19 2.63
C SER A 334 -34.94 14.83 3.86
N GLY A 335 -36.26 14.83 3.71
CA GLY A 335 -37.20 14.54 4.80
C GLY A 335 -37.56 15.75 5.65
N LEU A 336 -37.40 16.96 5.10
CA LEU A 336 -37.92 18.21 5.65
C LEU A 336 -39.33 18.48 5.10
N ASN A 337 -40.10 19.35 5.75
CA ASN A 337 -41.41 19.78 5.27
C ASN A 337 -41.31 20.48 3.89
N SER A 338 -40.20 21.18 3.64
CA SER A 338 -39.88 21.80 2.33
C SER A 338 -39.38 20.80 1.28
N GLY A 339 -39.32 19.51 1.61
CA GLY A 339 -38.81 18.45 0.74
C GLY A 339 -37.33 18.17 0.96
N THR A 340 -36.52 18.36 -0.09
CA THR A 340 -35.06 18.17 -0.06
C THR A 340 -34.38 19.50 -0.32
N ILE A 341 -33.40 19.84 0.51
CA ILE A 341 -32.55 21.01 0.30
C ILE A 341 -31.17 20.57 -0.19
N ASP A 342 -30.59 21.35 -1.10
CA ASP A 342 -29.21 21.20 -1.56
C ASP A 342 -28.33 22.21 -0.82
N LEU A 343 -27.36 21.70 -0.06
CA LEU A 343 -26.43 22.47 0.77
C LEU A 343 -25.16 22.84 0.00
N SER A 344 -24.99 22.42 -1.25
CA SER A 344 -23.72 22.53 -1.99
C SER A 344 -23.30 23.99 -2.26
N ASN A 345 -24.28 24.89 -2.44
CA ASN A 345 -24.06 26.31 -2.77
C ASN A 345 -24.24 27.25 -1.56
N GLN A 346 -24.27 26.72 -0.34
CA GLN A 346 -24.34 27.54 0.87
C GLN A 346 -22.93 27.87 1.39
N ARG A 347 -22.84 28.66 2.46
CA ARG A 347 -21.55 29.00 3.08
C ARG A 347 -20.91 27.75 3.69
N TRP A 348 -19.75 27.36 3.18
CA TRP A 348 -18.86 26.34 3.71
C TRP A 348 -17.61 26.99 4.30
N SER A 349 -17.20 26.55 5.49
CA SER A 349 -15.94 26.93 6.13
C SER A 349 -14.98 25.75 6.12
N TYR A 350 -13.68 26.04 6.05
CA TYR A 350 -12.66 25.04 5.80
C TYR A 350 -11.56 25.09 6.87
N LEU A 351 -11.06 23.92 7.27
CA LEU A 351 -9.84 23.80 8.07
C LEU A 351 -8.94 22.72 7.49
N VAL A 352 -7.73 23.12 7.07
CA VAL A 352 -6.69 22.20 6.62
C VAL A 352 -6.07 21.50 7.83
N GLY A 353 -6.03 20.18 7.80
CA GLY A 353 -5.39 19.35 8.81
C GLY A 353 -6.20 19.14 10.09
N LEU A 354 -5.50 18.64 11.10
CA LEU A 354 -6.01 18.36 12.45
C LEU A 354 -5.48 19.44 13.41
N LYS A 355 -6.26 19.86 14.42
CA LYS A 355 -5.80 20.74 15.51
C LYS A 355 -4.61 20.17 16.28
N GLY A 356 -4.46 18.84 16.32
CA GLY A 356 -3.28 18.17 16.88
C GLY A 356 -1.98 18.41 16.10
N GLN A 357 -2.05 18.61 14.78
CA GLN A 357 -0.86 18.74 13.92
C GLN A 357 -0.03 20.00 14.23
N PRO A 358 -0.59 21.23 14.29
CA PRO A 358 0.16 22.44 14.65
C PRO A 358 0.80 22.37 16.05
N LYS A 359 0.23 21.57 16.96
CA LYS A 359 0.74 21.38 18.32
C LYS A 359 1.96 20.47 18.38
N SER A 360 2.38 19.90 17.25
CA SER A 360 3.52 18.98 17.12
C SER A 360 3.48 17.86 18.16
N LEU A 361 2.30 17.28 18.39
CA LEU A 361 2.06 16.26 19.44
C LEU A 361 2.93 15.01 19.29
N GLN A 362 3.42 14.77 18.08
CA GLN A 362 4.39 13.73 17.72
C GLN A 362 5.83 13.99 18.20
N THR A 363 6.11 15.20 18.72
CA THR A 363 7.45 15.61 19.17
C THR A 363 7.50 15.81 20.69
N ASP A 364 8.71 15.81 21.27
CA ASP A 364 8.91 16.13 22.68
C ASP A 364 8.43 17.55 23.05
N LYS A 365 8.43 18.49 22.09
CA LYS A 365 7.98 19.88 22.29
C LYS A 365 6.46 19.99 22.46
N GLY A 366 5.68 19.13 21.83
CA GLY A 366 4.21 19.07 21.96
C GLY A 366 3.70 18.37 23.22
N ARG A 367 4.60 17.89 24.10
CA ARG A 367 4.24 17.02 25.22
C ARG A 367 3.33 17.68 26.26
N SER A 368 3.44 19.00 26.44
CA SER A 368 2.71 19.83 27.41
C SER A 368 1.60 20.69 26.80
N SER A 369 1.41 20.67 25.47
CA SER A 369 0.45 21.54 24.79
C SER A 369 -1.01 21.10 24.96
N VAL A 370 -1.25 19.90 25.50
CA VAL A 370 -2.60 19.37 25.75
C VAL A 370 -2.67 18.55 27.05
N LYS A 371 -3.88 18.43 27.61
CA LYS A 371 -4.16 17.61 28.80
C LYS A 371 -4.39 16.15 28.41
N TRP A 372 -3.38 15.33 28.62
CA TRP A 372 -3.43 13.89 28.35
C TRP A 372 -4.11 13.12 29.48
N VAL A 373 -5.05 12.24 29.14
CA VAL A 373 -5.73 11.34 30.08
C VAL A 373 -5.08 9.94 30.09
N LYS A 374 -5.28 9.18 31.18
CA LYS A 374 -4.62 7.88 31.42
C LYS A 374 -5.53 6.92 32.21
N ARG A 375 -5.17 5.64 32.25
CA ARG A 375 -5.84 4.59 33.05
C ARG A 375 -7.32 4.44 32.70
N SER A 376 -8.23 4.52 33.67
CA SER A 376 -9.68 4.35 33.49
C SER A 376 -10.32 5.36 32.54
N LEU A 377 -9.66 6.50 32.30
CA LEU A 377 -10.12 7.54 31.37
C LEU A 377 -9.47 7.43 29.98
N LEU A 378 -8.71 6.36 29.72
CA LEU A 378 -8.12 6.12 28.40
C LEU A 378 -9.24 5.90 27.38
N ALA A 379 -9.28 6.73 26.35
CA ALA A 379 -10.23 6.56 25.26
C ALA A 379 -9.96 5.23 24.54
N GLN A 380 -11.01 4.52 24.17
CA GLN A 380 -10.94 3.29 23.39
C GLN A 380 -12.13 3.26 22.42
N LYS A 381 -11.89 2.78 21.20
CA LYS A 381 -12.93 2.63 20.16
C LYS A 381 -13.71 3.94 19.88
N GLN A 382 -13.05 5.07 20.10
CA GLN A 382 -13.55 6.41 19.77
C GLN A 382 -12.78 6.94 18.57
N PRO A 383 -13.43 7.69 17.66
CA PRO A 383 -12.76 8.30 16.51
C PRO A 383 -11.91 9.51 16.96
N LEU A 384 -10.97 9.90 16.10
CA LEU A 384 -10.11 11.07 16.25
C LEU A 384 -9.41 11.14 17.62
N ILE A 385 -8.63 10.12 17.94
CA ILE A 385 -7.88 10.03 19.20
C ILE A 385 -6.38 10.05 18.92
N TRP A 386 -5.65 10.89 19.64
CA TRP A 386 -4.20 10.81 19.75
C TRP A 386 -3.84 9.91 20.92
N TYR A 387 -3.02 8.89 20.66
CA TYR A 387 -2.40 8.06 21.68
C TYR A 387 -0.92 8.33 21.76
N LYS A 388 -0.36 8.27 22.97
CA LYS A 388 1.09 8.26 23.17
C LYS A 388 1.54 7.33 24.27
N THR A 389 2.74 6.79 24.10
CA THR A 389 3.43 5.96 25.10
C THR A 389 4.94 6.14 24.97
N THR A 390 5.68 5.54 25.89
CA THR A 390 7.14 5.47 25.84
C THR A 390 7.62 4.05 26.01
N PHE A 391 8.68 3.66 25.31
CA PHE A 391 9.20 2.29 25.33
C PHE A 391 10.72 2.22 25.19
N ASN A 392 11.30 1.08 25.56
CA ASN A 392 12.72 0.78 25.35
C ASN A 392 12.88 -0.03 24.06
N ALA A 393 13.98 0.17 23.33
CA ALA A 393 14.22 -0.56 22.11
C ALA A 393 14.28 -2.08 22.38
N PRO A 394 13.69 -2.93 21.52
CA PRO A 394 13.89 -4.37 21.57
C PRO A 394 15.38 -4.74 21.56
N ARG A 395 15.76 -5.82 22.24
CA ARG A 395 17.14 -6.32 22.20
C ARG A 395 17.49 -6.88 20.80
N GLY A 396 18.78 -7.12 20.57
CA GLY A 396 19.30 -7.70 19.32
C GLY A 396 19.29 -6.75 18.14
N ASN A 397 19.53 -7.30 16.95
CA ASN A 397 19.64 -6.55 15.69
C ASN A 397 18.50 -6.86 14.71
N ASP A 398 17.61 -7.79 15.06
CA ASP A 398 16.47 -8.20 14.22
C ASP A 398 15.58 -7.00 13.85
N PRO A 399 15.06 -6.88 12.62
CA PRO A 399 14.18 -5.79 12.26
C PRO A 399 12.95 -5.66 13.19
N VAL A 400 12.45 -4.44 13.36
CA VAL A 400 11.37 -4.12 14.31
C VAL A 400 10.15 -3.64 13.54
N ALA A 401 8.97 -4.07 13.98
CA ALA A 401 7.70 -3.51 13.53
C ALA A 401 6.77 -3.27 14.73
N ILE A 402 5.66 -2.59 14.47
CA ILE A 402 4.55 -2.46 15.41
C ILE A 402 3.32 -3.17 14.86
N ASP A 403 2.71 -3.99 15.71
CA ASP A 403 1.46 -4.70 15.41
C ASP A 403 0.27 -3.81 15.72
N MET A 404 -0.49 -3.46 14.67
CA MET A 404 -1.61 -2.52 14.73
C MET A 404 -2.95 -3.20 14.47
N ARG A 405 -3.04 -4.54 14.55
CA ARG A 405 -4.28 -5.29 14.29
C ARG A 405 -5.47 -4.90 15.16
N SER A 406 -5.25 -4.29 16.32
CA SER A 406 -6.29 -3.78 17.21
C SER A 406 -6.77 -2.36 16.91
N MET A 407 -6.21 -1.74 15.88
CA MET A 407 -6.40 -0.34 15.51
C MET A 407 -7.17 -0.20 14.20
N GLY A 408 -7.64 1.01 13.91
CA GLY A 408 -8.46 1.32 12.75
C GLY A 408 -7.64 1.89 11.60
N LYS A 409 -7.52 3.21 11.59
CA LYS A 409 -6.83 4.00 10.56
C LYS A 409 -6.14 5.20 11.18
N GLY A 410 -5.05 5.69 10.61
CA GLY A 410 -4.46 6.98 10.92
C GLY A 410 -2.97 7.02 10.59
N GLU A 411 -2.17 7.59 11.48
CA GLU A 411 -0.73 7.80 11.28
C GLU A 411 0.07 7.43 12.53
N ILE A 412 1.32 6.99 12.35
CA ILE A 412 2.18 6.57 13.45
C ILE A 412 3.52 7.31 13.38
N TRP A 413 4.01 7.75 14.53
CA TRP A 413 5.34 8.35 14.69
C TRP A 413 6.15 7.67 15.78
N VAL A 414 7.45 7.52 15.52
CA VAL A 414 8.45 7.09 16.49
C VAL A 414 9.49 8.19 16.62
N ASN A 415 9.67 8.74 17.82
CA ASN A 415 10.60 9.82 18.09
C ASN A 415 10.43 11.04 17.16
N GLY A 416 9.18 11.37 16.80
CA GLY A 416 8.83 12.46 15.88
C GLY A 416 8.97 12.14 14.39
N GLN A 417 9.50 10.96 14.03
CA GLN A 417 9.60 10.51 12.64
C GLN A 417 8.36 9.70 12.26
N SER A 418 7.70 10.07 11.16
CA SER A 418 6.51 9.35 10.69
C SER A 418 6.92 8.00 10.11
N ILE A 419 6.44 6.91 10.70
CA ILE A 419 6.61 5.56 10.14
C ILE A 419 5.52 5.25 9.09
N GLY A 420 4.64 6.23 8.82
CA GLY A 420 3.63 6.20 7.78
C GLY A 420 2.21 6.01 8.29
N ARG A 421 1.29 5.94 7.33
CA ARG A 421 -0.13 5.67 7.58
C ARG A 421 -0.33 4.26 8.15
N HIS A 422 -1.33 4.07 8.99
CA HIS A 422 -1.85 2.75 9.32
C HIS A 422 -3.31 2.65 8.91
N TRP A 423 -3.72 1.45 8.46
CA TRP A 423 -5.10 1.17 8.08
C TRP A 423 -5.41 -0.32 8.22
N SER A 424 -5.17 -0.86 9.41
CA SER A 424 -5.45 -2.27 9.72
C SER A 424 -6.95 -2.59 9.70
N GLY A 425 -7.82 -1.58 9.83
CA GLY A 425 -9.26 -1.74 9.65
C GLY A 425 -9.69 -2.09 8.22
N TYR A 426 -8.86 -1.84 7.20
CA TYR A 426 -9.20 -2.18 5.82
C TYR A 426 -8.79 -3.63 5.48
N ILE A 427 -9.74 -4.54 5.66
CA ILE A 427 -9.57 -5.98 5.42
C ILE A 427 -9.34 -6.28 3.94
N ALA A 428 -8.35 -7.12 3.66
CA ALA A 428 -7.97 -7.59 2.35
C ALA A 428 -9.07 -8.44 1.69
N LYS A 429 -9.52 -8.02 0.52
CA LYS A 429 -10.48 -8.75 -0.33
C LYS A 429 -9.85 -9.09 -1.68
N GLY A 430 -9.84 -10.37 -2.03
CA GLY A 430 -9.23 -10.89 -3.26
C GLY A 430 -9.45 -12.39 -3.43
N SER A 431 -8.65 -13.02 -4.29
CA SER A 431 -8.74 -14.46 -4.59
C SER A 431 -7.46 -15.17 -4.16
N CYS A 432 -7.42 -15.62 -2.91
CA CYS A 432 -6.25 -16.31 -2.34
C CYS A 432 -6.31 -17.83 -2.53
N ASN A 433 -6.29 -18.29 -3.78
CA ASN A 433 -6.24 -19.72 -4.11
C ASN A 433 -4.81 -20.27 -4.02
N PRO A 434 -4.63 -21.60 -3.85
CA PRO A 434 -3.33 -22.22 -3.98
C PRO A 434 -2.66 -21.85 -5.32
N CYS A 435 -1.40 -21.46 -5.24
CA CYS A 435 -0.63 -20.99 -6.38
C CYS A 435 0.34 -22.09 -6.87
N ASN A 436 0.50 -22.17 -8.19
CA ASN A 436 1.53 -22.97 -8.85
C ASN A 436 2.43 -22.02 -9.66
N TYR A 437 3.75 -22.25 -9.65
CA TYR A 437 4.70 -21.49 -10.47
C TYR A 437 4.40 -21.62 -11.96
N ALA A 438 4.03 -22.82 -12.43
CA ALA A 438 3.92 -23.12 -13.85
C ALA A 438 2.79 -22.35 -14.56
N GLY A 439 3.04 -21.98 -15.81
CA GLY A 439 2.11 -21.24 -16.67
C GLY A 439 2.09 -19.73 -16.43
N THR A 440 1.51 -18.99 -17.37
CA THR A 440 1.54 -17.52 -17.41
C THR A 440 1.12 -16.88 -16.08
N TYR A 441 2.00 -16.03 -15.55
CA TYR A 441 1.75 -15.25 -14.35
C TYR A 441 0.87 -14.00 -14.62
N ASN A 442 0.04 -13.66 -13.64
CA ASN A 442 -0.63 -12.35 -13.52
C ASN A 442 -0.71 -11.98 -12.03
N GLU A 443 -0.95 -10.70 -11.71
CA GLU A 443 -0.89 -10.18 -10.35
C GLU A 443 -1.96 -10.73 -9.39
N ASN A 444 -2.95 -11.45 -9.92
CA ASN A 444 -4.00 -12.10 -9.12
C ASN A 444 -3.79 -13.62 -9.01
N LYS A 445 -2.75 -14.18 -9.64
CA LYS A 445 -2.49 -15.64 -9.65
C LYS A 445 -2.14 -16.16 -8.26
N CYS A 446 -1.32 -15.42 -7.53
CA CYS A 446 -0.79 -15.84 -6.22
C CYS A 446 -0.99 -14.69 -5.24
N GLN A 447 -2.05 -14.79 -4.44
CA GLN A 447 -2.44 -13.79 -3.45
C GLN A 447 -2.55 -14.47 -2.08
N THR A 448 -2.13 -13.76 -1.04
CA THR A 448 -2.19 -14.23 0.35
C THR A 448 -2.89 -13.20 1.23
N ASP A 449 -3.14 -13.57 2.49
CA ASP A 449 -3.74 -12.70 3.52
C ASP A 449 -5.17 -12.19 3.24
N CYS A 450 -5.94 -12.86 2.37
CA CYS A 450 -7.37 -12.57 2.24
C CYS A 450 -8.10 -12.75 3.58
N GLY A 451 -9.04 -11.85 3.89
CA GLY A 451 -9.80 -11.86 5.15
C GLY A 451 -9.03 -11.36 6.37
N GLN A 452 -7.80 -10.88 6.18
CA GLN A 452 -6.97 -10.27 7.21
C GLN A 452 -6.83 -8.76 6.98
N PRO A 453 -6.32 -7.96 7.95
CA PRO A 453 -5.88 -6.60 7.67
C PRO A 453 -4.91 -6.57 6.48
N SER A 454 -5.18 -5.70 5.50
CA SER A 454 -4.32 -5.55 4.31
C SER A 454 -2.86 -5.22 4.67
N GLN A 455 -2.66 -4.55 5.79
CA GLN A 455 -1.37 -4.47 6.47
C GLN A 455 -1.57 -4.56 8.00
N LYS A 456 -0.79 -5.44 8.64
CA LYS A 456 -0.84 -5.74 10.08
C LYS A 456 0.31 -5.12 10.86
N TRP A 457 1.50 -5.18 10.26
CA TRP A 457 2.76 -4.77 10.86
C TRP A 457 3.31 -3.56 10.11
N TYR A 458 3.79 -2.58 10.88
CA TYR A 458 4.31 -1.32 10.37
C TYR A 458 5.78 -1.20 10.78
N HIS A 459 6.66 -1.12 9.80
CA HIS A 459 8.11 -1.16 9.99
C HIS A 459 8.60 0.05 10.79
N ILE A 460 9.44 -0.22 11.79
CA ILE A 460 10.18 0.80 12.56
C ILE A 460 11.68 0.60 12.29
N PRO A 461 12.34 1.51 11.57
CA PRO A 461 13.78 1.44 11.37
C PRO A 461 14.52 1.42 12.71
N ARG A 462 15.40 0.43 12.89
CA ARG A 462 16.25 0.31 14.09
C ARG A 462 17.05 1.59 14.37
N SER A 463 17.50 2.27 13.32
CA SER A 463 18.25 3.54 13.41
C SER A 463 17.43 4.70 13.98
N TRP A 464 16.10 4.62 14.00
CA TRP A 464 15.23 5.65 14.60
C TRP A 464 15.03 5.45 16.10
N LEU A 465 15.53 4.34 16.65
CA LEU A 465 15.38 3.98 18.06
C LEU A 465 16.60 4.40 18.88
N LYS A 466 16.33 4.99 20.04
CA LYS A 466 17.26 5.17 21.15
C LYS A 466 17.22 3.91 22.04
N PRO A 467 18.25 3.63 22.86
CA PRO A 467 18.24 2.47 23.75
C PRO A 467 17.03 2.45 24.72
N SER A 468 16.61 3.61 25.21
CA SER A 468 15.47 3.77 26.11
C SER A 468 14.68 5.05 25.83
N ARG A 469 13.47 5.13 26.42
CA ARG A 469 12.60 6.32 26.38
C ARG A 469 12.26 6.78 24.96
N ASN A 470 12.07 5.84 24.04
CA ASN A 470 11.50 6.14 22.72
C ASN A 470 10.05 6.58 22.89
N GLN A 471 9.65 7.61 22.16
CA GLN A 471 8.26 8.08 22.12
C GLN A 471 7.55 7.43 20.94
N LEU A 472 6.40 6.83 21.21
CA LEU A 472 5.47 6.35 20.18
C LEU A 472 4.21 7.20 20.26
N VAL A 473 3.81 7.78 19.13
CA VAL A 473 2.57 8.55 18.98
C VAL A 473 1.76 7.94 17.84
N VAL A 474 0.46 7.76 18.06
CA VAL A 474 -0.48 7.23 17.07
C VAL A 474 -1.65 8.19 16.99
N PHE A 475 -1.96 8.67 15.80
CA PHE A 475 -3.27 9.22 15.53
C PHE A 475 -4.19 8.09 15.07
N GLU A 476 -5.33 7.93 15.74
CA GLU A 476 -6.36 6.96 15.44
C GLU A 476 -7.63 7.69 14.98
N GLU A 477 -7.89 7.61 13.69
CA GLU A 477 -8.99 8.27 12.99
C GLU A 477 -10.33 7.59 13.26
N TRP A 478 -10.39 6.26 13.21
CA TRP A 478 -11.65 5.49 13.23
C TRP A 478 -12.03 4.99 14.61
N GLY A 479 -11.04 4.58 15.39
CA GLY A 479 -11.18 4.01 16.72
C GLY A 479 -10.54 2.64 16.83
N GLY A 480 -9.75 2.46 17.88
CA GLY A 480 -9.02 1.23 18.16
C GLY A 480 -8.84 0.98 19.65
N ASP A 481 -8.27 -0.18 19.97
CA ASP A 481 -7.83 -0.53 21.32
C ASP A 481 -6.30 -0.49 21.39
N PRO A 482 -5.71 0.60 21.94
CA PRO A 482 -4.26 0.77 21.97
C PRO A 482 -3.58 -0.25 22.91
N THR A 483 -4.31 -0.84 23.87
CA THR A 483 -3.72 -1.75 24.86
C THR A 483 -3.24 -3.07 24.27
N LYS A 484 -3.71 -3.40 23.06
CA LYS A 484 -3.34 -4.60 22.31
C LYS A 484 -2.24 -4.36 21.28
N ILE A 485 -1.79 -3.11 21.10
CA ILE A 485 -0.63 -2.79 20.27
C ILE A 485 0.62 -3.40 20.92
N SER A 486 1.49 -4.01 20.13
CA SER A 486 2.77 -4.56 20.59
C SER A 486 3.89 -4.32 19.59
N LEU A 487 5.13 -4.20 20.07
CA LEU A 487 6.30 -4.33 19.19
C LEU A 487 6.48 -5.79 18.81
N VAL A 488 6.96 -6.00 17.60
CA VAL A 488 7.38 -7.30 17.11
C VAL A 488 8.79 -7.19 16.53
N THR A 489 9.55 -8.27 16.65
CA THR A 489 10.83 -8.43 15.94
C THR A 489 10.67 -9.49 14.86
N ARG A 490 11.26 -9.23 13.69
CA ARG A 490 11.22 -10.14 12.55
C ARG A 490 12.48 -11.00 12.52
N THR A 491 12.33 -12.31 12.61
CA THR A 491 13.45 -13.25 12.44
C THR A 491 13.56 -13.70 10.99
N ALA A 492 14.78 -14.01 10.53
CA ALA A 492 15.06 -14.58 9.22
C ALA A 492 14.60 -16.04 9.10
#